data_AF-A0A3P3YP99-F1
#
_entry.id   AF-A0A3P3YP99-F1
#
_cell.length_a   1.000
_cell.length_b   1.000
_cell.length_c   1.000
_cell.angle_alpha   90.00
_cell.angle_beta   90.00
_cell.angle_gamma   90.00
#
_symmetry.space_group_name_H-M   'P 1'
#
loop_
_entity.id
_entity.type
_entity.pdbx_description
1 polymer ?
#
loop_
_entity_poly.entity_id
_entity_poly.type
_entity_poly.pdbx_seq_one_letter_code
_entity_poly.pdbx_strand_id
1 'polypeptide(L)'
;MAVEVNGETLVKQWNYWLILLSYALSVFGSFTAFLMVEQAKISLYKRKNPLFWVVWAAVALGGCGIFAMHFIGMTALSLVSPDGKPFPFTFSPGHVVISVVAPIVLEVLALLIVMRGYHHRHIARGEAAPSPAQQLTTGYTGVRRTMMHAMKDLKRMELPKKLYKETDWYLLGAALMSGTGVGVMHYTGLMAVTFQGHIQFDPWVVSASMLIAIIASAAAFLLLFVIQMPMLQIVSAAVMGIAVCGAHYTGMQHVFVYDAAASAPAADALNKDSVGLIVAWAGIITCFLLEAFGASQLKSAKLHLDRVVAQTQNELTQTIVELVETRRDLDTAKRMLTMINVLRPLHSSDKKKTASSTFATCALKSMGLSYADDKVPSAGVGDASESLHKVLAHPVAVELLKDQQVQGFRQEGVMFLLAVNLLTSTKPRDQKMTKSLTSKIMQEFIVEGAPHEINISMSQRIRLQERSKKPSVRMFAEAYDEVLRLIIHNDYAGFCDSDQGRFALWLCDNVNFGAHHEEQQPPPVSDTDSISSLEELAGTASHKMDVLGMTM
;
A
#
# COMPACT_ATOMS: atom_id res chain seq x y z
N MET A 1 -15.26 -54.66 9.00
CA MET A 1 -14.18 -55.47 9.59
C MET A 1 -14.66 -55.95 10.94
N ALA A 2 -14.71 -57.26 11.16
CA ALA A 2 -15.07 -57.84 12.44
C ALA A 2 -13.88 -57.76 13.40
N VAL A 3 -14.15 -57.59 14.69
CA VAL A 3 -13.17 -57.70 15.79
C VAL A 3 -13.55 -58.93 16.59
N GLU A 4 -12.67 -59.92 16.69
CA GLU A 4 -12.93 -61.09 17.54
C GLU A 4 -12.73 -60.76 19.01
N VAL A 5 -13.76 -61.00 19.81
CA VAL A 5 -13.79 -60.86 21.26
C VAL A 5 -14.40 -62.16 21.79
N ASN A 6 -13.61 -63.01 22.47
CA ASN A 6 -14.01 -64.35 22.94
C ASN A 6 -14.54 -65.32 21.85
N GLY A 7 -14.07 -65.23 20.61
CA GLY A 7 -14.60 -66.04 19.50
C GLY A 7 -15.97 -65.56 18.98
N GLU A 8 -16.51 -64.47 19.52
CA GLU A 8 -17.59 -63.71 18.90
C GLU A 8 -17.02 -62.61 18.01
N THR A 9 -17.48 -62.56 16.77
CA THR A 9 -17.13 -61.49 15.83
C THR A 9 -17.97 -60.25 16.10
N LEU A 10 -17.43 -59.25 16.80
CA LEU A 10 -18.04 -57.94 16.92
C LEU A 10 -17.96 -57.19 15.60
N VAL A 11 -19.06 -56.57 15.18
CA VAL A 11 -19.10 -55.76 13.96
C VAL A 11 -18.91 -54.29 14.31
N LYS A 12 -17.96 -53.63 13.64
CA LYS A 12 -17.78 -52.17 13.71
C LYS A 12 -18.93 -51.48 12.97
N GLN A 13 -19.76 -50.71 13.67
CA GLN A 13 -20.77 -49.83 13.10
C GLN A 13 -20.36 -48.37 13.25
N TRP A 14 -20.51 -47.58 12.19
CA TRP A 14 -20.11 -46.19 12.15
C TRP A 14 -21.32 -45.27 11.98
N ASN A 15 -21.37 -44.23 12.80
CA ASN A 15 -22.27 -43.11 12.61
C ASN A 15 -21.60 -42.03 11.76
N TYR A 16 -21.98 -41.96 10.48
CA TYR A 16 -21.40 -40.99 9.53
C TYR A 16 -21.65 -39.53 9.90
N TRP A 17 -22.73 -39.22 10.61
CA TRP A 17 -23.00 -37.85 11.07
C TRP A 17 -22.01 -37.40 12.13
N LEU A 18 -21.63 -38.30 13.05
CA LEU A 18 -20.62 -38.00 14.06
C LEU A 18 -19.21 -37.92 13.45
N ILE A 19 -18.92 -38.70 12.41
CA ILE A 19 -17.68 -38.56 11.64
C ILE A 19 -17.61 -37.19 10.96
N LEU A 20 -18.70 -36.77 10.33
CA LEU A 20 -18.76 -35.46 9.68
C LEU A 20 -18.66 -34.32 10.71
N LEU A 21 -19.31 -34.47 11.87
CA LEU A 21 -19.27 -33.50 12.96
C LEU A 21 -17.85 -33.37 13.55
N SER A 22 -17.16 -34.49 13.78
CA SER A 22 -15.78 -34.45 14.30
C SER A 22 -14.83 -33.78 13.30
N TYR A 23 -14.99 -34.05 12.01
CA TYR A 23 -14.26 -33.35 10.95
C TYR A 23 -14.57 -31.85 10.95
N ALA A 24 -15.85 -31.46 10.94
CA ALA A 24 -16.25 -30.06 10.95
C ALA A 24 -15.66 -29.34 12.17
N LEU A 25 -15.74 -29.93 13.36
CA LEU A 25 -15.17 -29.36 14.58
C LEU A 25 -13.65 -29.20 14.49
N SER A 26 -12.96 -30.16 13.87
CA SER A 26 -11.52 -30.09 13.62
C SER A 26 -11.14 -28.91 12.73
N VAL A 27 -11.92 -28.70 11.66
CA VAL A 27 -11.74 -27.57 10.73
C VAL A 27 -12.02 -26.24 11.43
N PHE A 28 -13.11 -26.14 12.21
CA PHE A 28 -13.43 -24.94 12.97
C PHE A 28 -12.33 -24.62 14.00
N GLY A 29 -11.91 -25.59 14.81
CA GLY A 29 -10.85 -25.38 15.80
C GLY A 29 -9.52 -24.94 15.16
N SER A 30 -9.17 -25.53 14.00
CA SER A 30 -7.99 -25.14 13.23
C SER A 30 -8.09 -23.72 12.67
N PHE A 31 -9.25 -23.36 12.12
CA PHE A 31 -9.50 -22.01 11.60
C PHE A 31 -9.42 -20.95 12.70
N THR A 32 -10.08 -21.20 13.84
CA THR A 32 -10.01 -20.32 15.02
C THR A 32 -8.57 -20.16 15.51
N ALA A 33 -7.78 -21.24 15.55
CA ALA A 33 -6.38 -21.18 15.92
C ALA A 33 -5.57 -20.28 14.97
N PHE A 34 -5.83 -20.35 13.66
CA PHE A 34 -5.17 -19.48 12.68
C PHE A 34 -5.52 -18.00 12.88
N LEU A 35 -6.78 -17.67 13.19
CA LEU A 35 -7.17 -16.29 13.54
C LEU A 35 -6.40 -15.78 14.76
N MET A 36 -6.19 -16.62 15.77
CA MET A 36 -5.41 -16.26 16.95
C MET A 36 -3.91 -16.11 16.64
N VAL A 37 -3.35 -16.95 15.77
CA VAL A 37 -1.97 -16.81 15.30
C VAL A 37 -1.77 -15.51 14.53
N GLU A 38 -2.74 -15.07 13.72
CA GLU A 38 -2.68 -13.75 13.06
C GLU A 38 -2.64 -12.61 14.09
N GLN A 39 -3.41 -12.68 15.17
CA GLN A 39 -3.31 -11.72 16.27
C GLN A 39 -1.96 -11.78 16.99
N ALA A 40 -1.39 -12.98 17.15
CA ALA A 40 -0.04 -13.16 17.70
C ALA A 40 1.03 -12.49 16.82
N LYS A 41 0.91 -12.60 15.48
CA LYS A 41 1.79 -11.90 14.52
C LYS A 41 1.64 -10.38 14.65
N ILE A 42 0.41 -9.86 14.76
CA ILE A 42 0.15 -8.43 14.96
C ILE A 42 0.74 -7.93 16.29
N SER A 43 0.65 -8.72 17.37
CA SER A 43 1.27 -8.37 18.66
C SER A 43 2.79 -8.26 18.55
N LEU A 44 3.45 -9.22 17.87
CA LEU A 44 4.89 -9.14 17.63
C LEU A 44 5.28 -7.90 16.81
N TYR A 45 4.49 -7.56 15.79
CA TYR A 45 4.70 -6.35 15.00
C TYR A 45 4.63 -5.09 15.88
N LYS A 46 3.67 -5.02 16.81
CA LYS A 46 3.55 -3.94 17.80
C LYS A 46 4.57 -4.02 18.95
N ARG A 47 5.58 -4.91 18.86
CA ARG A 47 6.57 -5.21 19.92
C ARG A 47 5.93 -5.58 21.26
N LYS A 48 4.75 -6.20 21.22
CA LYS A 48 4.04 -6.75 22.39
C LYS A 48 4.26 -8.26 22.50
N ASN A 49 4.07 -8.78 23.70
CA ASN A 49 4.19 -10.23 23.95
C ASN A 49 3.05 -11.00 23.22
N PRO A 50 3.36 -11.99 22.35
CA PRO A 50 2.36 -12.77 21.64
C PRO A 50 1.73 -13.89 22.48
N LEU A 51 2.25 -14.18 23.67
CA LEU A 51 1.93 -15.38 24.45
C LEU A 51 0.42 -15.55 24.68
N PHE A 52 -0.30 -14.47 25.00
CA PHE A 52 -1.75 -14.52 25.20
C PHE A 52 -2.48 -15.14 24.00
N TRP A 53 -2.15 -14.70 22.79
CA TRP A 53 -2.76 -15.19 21.55
C TRP A 53 -2.31 -16.61 21.22
N VAL A 54 -1.05 -16.94 21.49
CA VAL A 54 -0.52 -18.30 21.30
C VAL A 54 -1.24 -19.30 22.20
N VAL A 55 -1.48 -18.96 23.46
CA VAL A 55 -2.22 -19.83 24.40
C VAL A 55 -3.64 -20.07 23.89
N TRP A 56 -4.36 -19.03 23.48
CA TRP A 56 -5.71 -19.19 22.95
C TRP A 56 -5.77 -19.92 21.60
N ALA A 57 -4.74 -19.77 20.76
CA ALA A 57 -4.58 -20.57 19.55
C ALA A 57 -4.41 -22.06 19.88
N ALA A 58 -3.59 -22.38 20.88
CA ALA A 58 -3.37 -23.76 21.32
C ALA A 58 -4.61 -24.36 21.99
N VAL A 59 -5.40 -23.58 22.72
CA VAL A 59 -6.69 -24.04 23.27
C VAL A 59 -7.67 -24.36 22.13
N ALA A 60 -7.75 -23.52 21.10
CA ALA A 60 -8.61 -23.76 19.95
C ALA A 60 -8.17 -25.00 19.14
N LEU A 61 -6.87 -25.12 18.83
CA LEU A 61 -6.35 -26.25 18.07
C LEU A 61 -6.31 -27.54 18.89
N GLY A 62 -5.65 -27.52 20.06
CA GLY A 62 -5.47 -28.67 20.95
C GLY A 62 -6.75 -29.12 21.63
N GLY A 63 -7.55 -28.18 22.15
CA GLY A 63 -8.80 -28.47 22.86
C GLY A 63 -9.96 -28.79 21.93
N CYS A 64 -10.22 -27.94 20.93
CA CYS A 64 -11.36 -28.15 20.03
C CYS A 64 -10.97 -28.97 18.80
N GLY A 65 -9.92 -28.55 18.09
CA GLY A 65 -9.53 -29.13 16.80
C GLY A 65 -9.00 -30.57 16.88
N ILE A 66 -8.35 -30.90 17.99
CA ILE A 66 -7.69 -32.18 18.27
C ILE A 66 -8.52 -32.96 19.30
N PHE A 67 -8.59 -32.53 20.57
CA PHE A 67 -9.25 -33.29 21.65
C PHE A 67 -10.74 -33.52 21.42
N ALA A 68 -11.52 -32.46 21.18
CA ALA A 68 -12.97 -32.60 21.06
C ALA A 68 -13.36 -33.41 19.82
N MET A 69 -12.66 -33.17 18.70
CA MET A 69 -12.75 -34.00 17.50
C MET A 69 -12.57 -35.49 17.83
N HIS A 70 -11.55 -35.86 18.62
CA HIS A 70 -11.24 -37.26 18.90
C HIS A 70 -12.32 -37.96 19.71
N PHE A 71 -12.83 -37.35 20.77
CA PHE A 71 -13.89 -37.97 21.56
C PHE A 71 -15.20 -38.09 20.77
N ILE A 72 -15.53 -37.13 19.90
CA ILE A 72 -16.66 -37.25 18.97
C ILE A 72 -16.41 -38.36 17.93
N GLY A 73 -15.17 -38.49 17.43
CA GLY A 73 -14.78 -39.56 16.52
C GLY A 73 -14.88 -40.95 17.18
N MET A 74 -14.48 -41.05 18.44
CA MET A 74 -14.63 -42.26 19.26
C MET A 74 -16.10 -42.59 19.54
N THR A 75 -16.97 -41.58 19.72
CA THR A 75 -18.41 -41.84 19.88
C THR A 75 -19.09 -42.29 18.59
N ALA A 76 -18.51 -41.95 17.43
CA ALA A 76 -19.00 -42.39 16.13
C ALA A 76 -18.88 -43.90 15.89
N LEU A 77 -17.93 -44.58 16.54
CA LEU A 77 -17.76 -46.04 16.46
C LEU A 77 -18.56 -46.74 17.55
N SER A 78 -19.40 -47.69 17.16
CA SER A 78 -20.05 -48.64 18.05
C SER A 78 -19.62 -50.06 17.69
N LEU A 79 -19.20 -50.83 18.69
CA LEU A 79 -18.95 -52.26 18.54
C LEU A 79 -20.22 -52.99 18.90
N VAL A 80 -20.75 -53.81 17.99
CA VAL A 80 -22.04 -54.50 18.18
C VAL A 80 -21.78 -56.00 18.16
N SER A 81 -22.28 -56.70 19.18
CA SER A 81 -22.27 -58.17 19.25
C SER A 81 -23.19 -58.77 18.18
N PRO A 82 -22.99 -60.02 17.73
CA PRO A 82 -23.90 -60.70 16.80
C PRO A 82 -25.40 -60.61 17.19
N ASP A 83 -25.70 -60.52 18.49
CA ASP A 83 -27.04 -60.34 19.05
C ASP A 83 -27.63 -58.92 18.88
N GLY A 84 -26.91 -58.01 18.22
CA GLY A 84 -27.33 -56.63 17.98
C GLY A 84 -27.16 -55.68 19.17
N LYS A 85 -26.64 -56.16 20.31
CA LYS A 85 -26.40 -55.33 21.50
C LYS A 85 -25.06 -54.58 21.37
N PRO A 86 -25.04 -53.27 21.67
CA PRO A 86 -23.79 -52.50 21.69
C PRO A 86 -22.92 -52.95 22.87
N PHE A 87 -21.64 -53.13 22.61
CA PHE A 87 -20.65 -53.40 23.64
C PHE A 87 -20.37 -52.10 24.42
N PRO A 88 -20.66 -52.07 25.74
CA PRO A 88 -20.50 -50.87 26.53
C PRO A 88 -19.02 -50.61 26.82
N PHE A 89 -18.58 -49.38 26.61
CA PHE A 89 -17.31 -48.88 27.12
C PHE A 89 -17.53 -47.53 27.79
N THR A 90 -16.74 -47.26 28.82
CA THR A 90 -16.77 -46.01 29.60
C THR A 90 -15.42 -45.30 29.49
N PHE A 91 -15.30 -44.13 30.11
CA PHE A 91 -14.05 -43.36 30.12
C PHE A 91 -13.54 -43.12 31.54
N SER A 92 -12.24 -43.34 31.75
CA SER A 92 -11.52 -42.96 32.97
C SER A 92 -11.36 -41.43 33.04
N PRO A 93 -11.87 -40.75 34.09
CA PRO A 93 -11.79 -39.29 34.21
C PRO A 93 -10.34 -38.75 34.15
N GLY A 94 -9.40 -39.43 34.81
CA GLY A 94 -8.00 -39.01 34.87
C GLY A 94 -7.32 -38.99 33.50
N HIS A 95 -7.53 -40.03 32.69
CA HIS A 95 -6.99 -40.10 31.34
C HIS A 95 -7.65 -39.08 30.40
N VAL A 96 -8.95 -38.81 30.55
CA VAL A 96 -9.63 -37.74 29.80
C VAL A 96 -8.98 -36.38 30.08
N VAL A 97 -8.72 -36.04 31.36
CA VAL A 97 -8.06 -34.78 31.74
C VAL A 97 -6.65 -34.70 31.16
N ILE A 98 -5.86 -35.76 31.25
CA ILE A 98 -4.51 -35.79 30.66
C ILE A 98 -4.58 -35.60 29.15
N SER A 99 -5.53 -36.26 28.48
CA SER A 99 -5.70 -36.20 27.02
C SER A 99 -6.12 -34.83 26.51
N VAL A 100 -6.73 -33.95 27.32
CA VAL A 100 -6.99 -32.56 26.92
C VAL A 100 -5.84 -31.62 27.26
N VAL A 101 -5.19 -31.79 28.43
CA VAL A 101 -4.12 -30.88 28.88
C VAL A 101 -2.84 -31.09 28.08
N ALA A 102 -2.42 -32.33 27.87
CA ALA A 102 -1.17 -32.66 27.19
C ALA A 102 -1.07 -32.07 25.77
N PRO A 103 -2.05 -32.23 24.86
CA PRO A 103 -1.96 -31.62 23.54
C PRO A 103 -1.97 -30.09 23.59
N ILE A 104 -2.72 -29.46 24.50
CA ILE A 104 -2.73 -27.99 24.61
C ILE A 104 -1.32 -27.48 24.97
N VAL A 105 -0.65 -28.13 25.92
CA VAL A 105 0.73 -27.77 26.29
C VAL A 105 1.69 -27.95 25.12
N LEU A 106 1.60 -29.08 24.41
CA LEU A 106 2.45 -29.36 23.25
C LEU A 106 2.18 -28.38 22.09
N GLU A 107 0.92 -27.99 21.87
CA GLU A 107 0.56 -26.99 20.86
C GLU A 107 1.04 -25.58 21.23
N VAL A 108 1.03 -25.21 22.52
CA VAL A 108 1.68 -23.96 22.98
C VAL A 108 3.16 -23.99 22.62
N LEU A 109 3.87 -25.08 22.92
CA LEU A 109 5.29 -25.21 22.59
C LEU A 109 5.55 -25.17 21.08
N ALA A 110 4.75 -25.90 20.29
CA ALA A 110 4.84 -25.90 18.84
C ALA A 110 4.68 -24.48 18.27
N LEU A 111 3.63 -23.77 18.67
CA LEU A 111 3.37 -22.41 18.23
C LEU A 111 4.44 -21.42 18.70
N LEU A 112 4.99 -21.56 19.91
CA LEU A 112 6.11 -20.72 20.36
C LEU A 112 7.36 -20.89 19.49
N ILE A 113 7.69 -22.13 19.10
CA ILE A 113 8.81 -22.43 18.19
C ILE A 113 8.58 -21.74 16.84
N VAL A 114 7.38 -21.90 16.28
CA VAL A 114 7.01 -21.27 15.00
C VAL A 114 7.06 -19.75 15.08
N MET A 115 6.49 -19.15 16.13
CA MET A 115 6.43 -17.70 16.31
C MET A 115 7.82 -17.10 16.52
N ARG A 116 8.75 -17.83 17.15
CA ARG A 116 10.15 -17.45 17.25
C ARG A 116 10.83 -17.44 15.87
N GLY A 117 10.58 -18.46 15.05
CA GLY A 117 11.03 -18.50 13.66
C GLY A 117 10.42 -17.39 12.79
N TYR A 118 9.17 -16.98 13.06
CA TYR A 118 8.54 -15.82 12.42
C TYR A 118 9.20 -14.50 12.82
N HIS A 119 9.43 -14.29 14.12
CA HIS A 119 10.10 -13.09 14.64
C HIS A 119 11.49 -12.88 14.04
N HIS A 120 12.30 -13.95 13.99
CA HIS A 120 13.63 -13.92 13.38
C HIS A 120 13.61 -13.57 11.88
N ARG A 121 12.57 -13.94 11.13
CA ARG A 121 12.49 -13.66 9.69
C ARG A 121 12.09 -12.22 9.38
N HIS A 122 11.01 -11.75 10.00
CA HIS A 122 10.40 -10.48 9.60
C HIS A 122 10.90 -9.28 10.39
N ILE A 123 11.17 -9.42 11.69
CA ILE A 123 11.59 -8.27 12.51
C ILE A 123 13.10 -8.06 12.45
N ALA A 124 13.91 -9.13 12.41
CA ALA A 124 15.37 -9.01 12.38
C ALA A 124 15.93 -8.54 11.02
N ARG A 125 15.19 -8.73 9.92
CA ARG A 125 15.60 -8.26 8.57
C ARG A 125 15.31 -6.79 8.31
N GLY A 126 14.63 -6.08 9.23
CA GLY A 126 14.18 -4.70 8.99
C GLY A 126 13.15 -4.57 7.86
N GLU A 127 12.71 -5.69 7.28
CA GLU A 127 11.61 -5.74 6.32
C GLU A 127 10.33 -5.40 7.09
N ALA A 128 9.81 -4.19 6.91
CA ALA A 128 8.51 -3.83 7.43
C ALA A 128 7.50 -4.88 6.98
N ALA A 129 6.95 -5.66 7.91
CA ALA A 129 5.87 -6.60 7.61
C ALA A 129 4.76 -5.81 6.91
N PRO A 130 4.12 -6.37 5.85
CA PRO A 130 3.09 -5.66 5.12
C PRO A 130 2.06 -5.14 6.12
N SER A 131 1.72 -3.85 6.01
CA SER A 131 0.85 -3.21 6.99
C SER A 131 -0.48 -3.97 7.11
N PRO A 132 -1.18 -3.91 8.26
CA PRO A 132 -2.52 -4.50 8.37
C PRO A 132 -3.45 -4.03 7.24
N ALA A 133 -3.22 -2.82 6.72
CA ALA A 133 -3.91 -2.26 5.55
C ALA A 133 -3.60 -3.02 4.26
N GLN A 134 -2.33 -3.37 4.04
CA GLN A 134 -1.85 -4.15 2.88
C GLN A 134 -2.36 -5.61 2.91
N GLN A 135 -2.46 -6.21 4.10
CA GLN A 135 -3.03 -7.56 4.27
C GLN A 135 -4.55 -7.58 4.08
N LEU A 136 -5.26 -6.51 4.47
CA LEU A 136 -6.71 -6.40 4.32
C LEU A 136 -7.16 -5.93 2.92
N THR A 137 -6.38 -5.11 2.23
CA THR A 137 -6.68 -4.65 0.85
C THR A 137 -6.51 -5.76 -0.18
N THR A 138 -5.54 -6.67 0.00
CA THR A 138 -5.44 -7.88 -0.83
C THR A 138 -6.65 -8.81 -0.67
N GLY A 139 -7.35 -8.75 0.46
CA GLY A 139 -8.51 -9.60 0.76
C GLY A 139 -9.87 -9.11 0.27
N TYR A 140 -10.06 -7.80 -0.01
CA TYR A 140 -11.40 -7.23 -0.26
C TYR A 140 -11.59 -6.50 -1.59
N THR A 141 -10.56 -5.90 -2.18
CA THR A 141 -10.69 -5.14 -3.43
C THR A 141 -10.01 -5.87 -4.59
N GLY A 142 -10.79 -6.72 -5.25
CA GLY A 142 -10.42 -7.29 -6.55
C GLY A 142 -10.21 -8.80 -6.59
N VAL A 143 -11.00 -9.59 -5.86
CA VAL A 143 -10.95 -11.08 -5.84
C VAL A 143 -10.71 -11.68 -7.22
N ARG A 144 -11.38 -11.21 -8.28
CA ARG A 144 -11.22 -11.75 -9.64
C ARG A 144 -9.92 -11.34 -10.35
N ARG A 145 -9.43 -10.11 -10.12
CA ARG A 145 -8.23 -9.59 -10.80
C ARG A 145 -6.96 -10.08 -10.08
N THR A 146 -6.98 -10.08 -8.74
CA THR A 146 -5.91 -10.61 -7.90
C THR A 146 -5.83 -12.12 -7.97
N MET A 147 -6.93 -12.86 -8.06
CA MET A 147 -6.90 -14.33 -8.24
C MET A 147 -6.36 -14.72 -9.62
N MET A 148 -6.67 -13.98 -10.70
CA MET A 148 -6.07 -14.28 -12.01
C MET A 148 -4.58 -13.93 -12.07
N HIS A 149 -4.15 -12.85 -11.42
CA HIS A 149 -2.72 -12.53 -11.28
C HIS A 149 -2.01 -13.53 -10.35
N ALA A 150 -2.58 -13.87 -9.20
CA ALA A 150 -2.07 -14.87 -8.27
C ALA A 150 -2.06 -16.29 -8.86
N MET A 151 -3.02 -16.65 -9.72
CA MET A 151 -3.01 -17.92 -10.45
C MET A 151 -1.97 -17.92 -11.57
N LYS A 152 -1.73 -16.79 -12.24
CA LYS A 152 -0.61 -16.62 -13.19
C LYS A 152 0.73 -16.67 -12.48
N ASP A 153 0.81 -16.12 -11.28
CA ASP A 153 1.99 -16.13 -10.41
C ASP A 153 2.18 -17.50 -9.76
N LEU A 154 1.13 -18.24 -9.41
CA LEU A 154 1.17 -19.66 -9.00
C LEU A 154 1.67 -20.57 -10.13
N LYS A 155 1.32 -20.24 -11.38
CA LYS A 155 1.87 -20.93 -12.57
C LYS A 155 3.33 -20.56 -12.87
N ARG A 156 3.81 -19.43 -12.33
CA ARG A 156 5.21 -18.96 -12.40
C ARG A 156 5.98 -19.17 -11.08
N MET A 157 5.33 -19.67 -10.04
CA MET A 157 5.94 -20.10 -8.79
C MET A 157 6.63 -21.44 -9.06
N GLU A 158 7.78 -21.37 -9.72
CA GLU A 158 8.89 -22.11 -9.16
C GLU A 158 9.06 -21.58 -7.74
N LEU A 159 8.49 -22.29 -6.75
CA LEU A 159 8.67 -22.05 -5.31
C LEU A 159 10.11 -21.57 -5.12
N PRO A 160 10.35 -20.30 -4.73
CA PRO A 160 11.69 -19.75 -4.75
C PRO A 160 12.55 -20.63 -3.83
N LYS A 161 13.44 -21.44 -4.43
CA LYS A 161 14.28 -22.43 -3.73
C LYS A 161 15.13 -21.82 -2.61
N LYS A 162 15.26 -20.49 -2.60
CA LYS A 162 15.91 -19.68 -1.55
C LYS A 162 15.06 -19.47 -0.29
N LEU A 163 13.74 -19.63 -0.31
CA LEU A 163 12.88 -19.44 0.87
C LEU A 163 12.94 -20.63 1.84
N TYR A 164 13.32 -21.81 1.35
CA TYR A 164 13.44 -23.05 2.13
C TYR A 164 14.73 -23.12 2.97
N LYS A 165 15.83 -22.51 2.51
CA LYS A 165 17.19 -22.94 2.90
C LYS A 165 17.66 -22.57 4.32
N GLU A 166 16.99 -21.65 5.02
CA GLU A 166 17.37 -21.24 6.39
C GLU A 166 16.26 -21.41 7.45
N THR A 167 15.08 -21.90 7.06
CA THR A 167 13.87 -21.90 7.94
C THR A 167 13.37 -23.30 8.31
N ASP A 168 14.02 -24.36 7.84
CA ASP A 168 13.52 -25.73 8.02
C ASP A 168 13.45 -26.17 9.49
N TRP A 169 14.38 -25.74 10.34
CA TRP A 169 14.48 -26.33 11.68
C TRP A 169 13.38 -25.86 12.64
N TYR A 170 12.90 -24.61 12.56
CA TYR A 170 11.78 -24.13 13.39
C TYR A 170 10.46 -24.78 12.96
N LEU A 171 10.23 -24.87 11.65
CA LEU A 171 9.03 -25.51 11.10
C LEU A 171 9.03 -27.01 11.39
N LEU A 172 10.18 -27.67 11.22
CA LEU A 172 10.37 -29.07 11.57
C LEU A 172 10.18 -29.30 13.07
N GLY A 173 10.79 -28.48 13.92
CA GLY A 173 10.65 -28.57 15.38
C GLY A 173 9.22 -28.40 15.85
N ALA A 174 8.49 -27.45 15.26
CA ALA A 174 7.08 -27.25 15.54
C ALA A 174 6.19 -28.39 15.02
N ALA A 175 6.46 -28.89 13.81
CA ALA A 175 5.73 -30.01 13.23
C ALA A 175 5.91 -31.29 14.06
N LEU A 176 7.13 -31.55 14.53
CA LEU A 176 7.41 -32.66 15.45
C LEU A 176 6.65 -32.49 16.76
N MET A 177 6.63 -31.29 17.34
CA MET A 177 5.94 -31.02 18.60
C MET A 177 4.42 -31.15 18.47
N SER A 178 3.82 -30.55 17.44
CA SER A 178 2.38 -30.64 17.16
C SER A 178 1.96 -32.05 16.76
N GLY A 179 2.72 -32.73 15.90
CA GLY A 179 2.48 -34.13 15.54
C GLY A 179 2.54 -35.05 16.76
N THR A 180 3.50 -34.82 17.66
CA THR A 180 3.56 -35.50 18.96
C THR A 180 2.34 -35.16 19.82
N GLY A 181 1.87 -33.91 19.82
CA GLY A 181 0.64 -33.49 20.50
C GLY A 181 -0.60 -34.26 20.03
N VAL A 182 -0.78 -34.37 18.71
CA VAL A 182 -1.86 -35.15 18.09
C VAL A 182 -1.76 -36.62 18.49
N GLY A 183 -0.57 -37.22 18.41
CA GLY A 183 -0.35 -38.62 18.79
C GLY A 183 -0.57 -38.88 20.28
N VAL A 184 0.01 -38.05 21.15
CA VAL A 184 -0.14 -38.14 22.61
C VAL A 184 -1.60 -38.04 22.98
N MET A 185 -2.34 -37.07 22.45
CA MET A 185 -3.78 -37.00 22.70
C MET A 185 -4.48 -38.26 22.22
N HIS A 186 -4.23 -38.70 20.98
CA HIS A 186 -4.94 -39.85 20.42
C HIS A 186 -4.77 -41.12 21.26
N TYR A 187 -3.54 -41.47 21.64
CA TYR A 187 -3.29 -42.69 22.41
C TYR A 187 -3.66 -42.55 23.88
N THR A 188 -3.46 -41.39 24.52
CA THR A 188 -3.96 -41.18 25.89
C THR A 188 -5.48 -41.17 25.95
N GLY A 189 -6.15 -40.68 24.90
CA GLY A 189 -7.60 -40.76 24.72
C GLY A 189 -8.09 -42.19 24.51
N LEU A 190 -7.36 -43.01 23.75
CA LEU A 190 -7.64 -44.45 23.65
C LEU A 190 -7.42 -45.17 24.98
N MET A 191 -6.38 -44.82 25.73
CA MET A 191 -6.13 -45.34 27.08
C MET A 191 -7.17 -44.88 28.12
N ALA A 192 -7.97 -43.86 27.80
CA ALA A 192 -9.10 -43.47 28.63
C ALA A 192 -10.25 -44.48 28.55
N VAL A 193 -10.33 -45.28 27.48
CA VAL A 193 -11.41 -46.25 27.28
C VAL A 193 -11.28 -47.39 28.29
N THR A 194 -12.30 -47.56 29.13
CA THR A 194 -12.38 -48.64 30.11
C THR A 194 -13.47 -49.64 29.72
N PHE A 195 -13.08 -50.91 29.59
CA PHE A 195 -13.96 -52.06 29.35
C PHE A 195 -13.32 -53.31 29.97
N GLN A 196 -14.05 -54.44 29.96
CA GLN A 196 -13.54 -55.74 30.44
C GLN A 196 -12.51 -56.33 29.45
N GLY A 197 -11.29 -55.81 29.45
CA GLY A 197 -10.21 -56.23 28.58
C GLY A 197 -9.13 -55.16 28.43
N HIS A 198 -8.21 -55.35 27.48
CA HIS A 198 -7.15 -54.40 27.16
C HIS A 198 -7.08 -54.09 25.66
N ILE A 199 -6.61 -52.89 25.36
CA ILE A 199 -6.37 -52.45 23.97
C ILE A 199 -4.95 -52.85 23.60
N GLN A 200 -4.80 -53.60 22.50
CA GLN A 200 -3.49 -53.88 21.92
C GLN A 200 -3.19 -52.91 20.78
N PHE A 201 -2.06 -52.24 20.89
CA PHE A 201 -1.54 -51.34 19.86
C PHE A 201 -0.59 -52.08 18.95
N ASP A 202 -0.88 -52.09 17.65
CA ASP A 202 0.09 -52.50 16.64
C ASP A 202 1.12 -51.37 16.46
N PRO A 203 2.42 -51.62 16.73
CA PRO A 203 3.48 -50.62 16.56
C PRO A 203 3.52 -50.02 15.16
N TRP A 204 3.13 -50.77 14.13
CA TRP A 204 3.16 -50.30 12.74
C TRP A 204 2.05 -49.28 12.46
N VAL A 205 0.83 -49.57 12.92
CA VAL A 205 -0.30 -48.63 12.83
C VAL A 205 0.01 -47.37 13.62
N VAL A 206 0.55 -47.51 14.83
CA VAL A 206 0.94 -46.38 15.68
C VAL A 206 1.96 -45.48 14.98
N SER A 207 3.01 -46.09 14.42
CA SER A 207 4.05 -45.38 13.69
C SER A 207 3.50 -44.70 12.43
N ALA A 208 2.62 -45.35 11.69
CA ALA A 208 2.00 -44.79 10.49
C ALA A 208 1.12 -43.58 10.81
N SER A 209 0.24 -43.66 11.82
CA SER A 209 -0.58 -42.51 12.22
C SER A 209 0.24 -41.36 12.81
N MET A 210 1.32 -41.66 13.55
CA MET A 210 2.24 -40.63 14.05
C MET A 210 2.97 -39.93 12.88
N LEU A 211 3.42 -40.69 11.88
CA LEU A 211 4.03 -40.12 10.68
C LEU A 211 3.06 -39.23 9.92
N ILE A 212 1.80 -39.67 9.75
CA ILE A 212 0.73 -38.85 9.15
C ILE A 212 0.56 -37.56 9.93
N ALA A 213 0.50 -37.62 11.27
CA ALA A 213 0.34 -36.44 12.12
C ALA A 213 1.50 -35.45 11.96
N ILE A 214 2.75 -35.91 11.95
CA ILE A 214 3.94 -35.04 11.79
C ILE A 214 3.97 -34.38 10.41
N ILE A 215 3.75 -35.15 9.34
CA ILE A 215 3.74 -34.63 7.97
C ILE A 215 2.62 -33.62 7.80
N ALA A 216 1.45 -33.92 8.36
CA ALA A 216 0.30 -33.03 8.36
C ALA A 216 0.57 -31.71 9.09
N SER A 217 1.09 -31.77 10.31
CA SER A 217 1.44 -30.57 11.09
C SER A 217 2.47 -29.73 10.34
N ALA A 218 3.45 -30.35 9.68
CA ALA A 218 4.41 -29.64 8.83
C ALA A 218 3.73 -28.91 7.67
N ALA A 219 2.85 -29.59 6.94
CA ALA A 219 2.10 -29.00 5.82
C ALA A 219 1.21 -27.83 6.29
N ALA A 220 0.52 -27.98 7.41
CA ALA A 220 -0.35 -26.94 7.95
C ALA A 220 0.42 -25.70 8.40
N PHE A 221 1.56 -25.86 9.10
CA PHE A 221 2.41 -24.73 9.44
C PHE A 221 3.02 -24.10 8.20
N LEU A 222 3.45 -24.87 7.19
CA LEU A 222 3.91 -24.30 5.92
C LEU A 222 2.84 -23.41 5.29
N LEU A 223 1.60 -23.90 5.18
CA LEU A 223 0.50 -23.14 4.61
C LEU A 223 0.20 -21.87 5.41
N LEU A 224 0.18 -21.94 6.75
CA LEU A 224 -0.10 -20.79 7.64
C LEU A 224 0.88 -19.61 7.48
N PHE A 225 2.12 -19.86 7.03
CA PHE A 225 3.13 -18.82 6.84
C PHE A 225 3.38 -18.45 5.39
N VAL A 226 3.13 -19.36 4.45
CA VAL A 226 3.26 -19.08 3.01
C VAL A 226 2.04 -18.31 2.50
N ILE A 227 0.86 -18.58 3.05
CA ILE A 227 -0.41 -18.10 2.52
C ILE A 227 -1.02 -17.05 3.45
N GLN A 228 -1.03 -15.79 2.99
CA GLN A 228 -1.61 -14.65 3.71
C GLN A 228 -3.05 -14.31 3.29
N MET A 229 -3.64 -15.08 2.37
CA MET A 229 -4.96 -14.80 1.81
C MET A 229 -6.07 -15.40 2.70
N PRO A 230 -7.09 -14.62 3.12
CA PRO A 230 -8.09 -15.08 4.09
C PRO A 230 -8.92 -16.27 3.59
N MET A 231 -9.28 -16.30 2.30
CA MET A 231 -10.01 -17.44 1.71
C MET A 231 -9.17 -18.73 1.69
N LEU A 232 -7.85 -18.60 1.64
CA LEU A 232 -6.93 -19.73 1.56
C LEU A 232 -6.53 -20.24 2.96
N GLN A 233 -6.84 -19.48 4.03
CA GLN A 233 -6.83 -19.96 5.42
C GLN A 233 -7.94 -20.99 5.67
N ILE A 234 -9.12 -20.81 5.07
CA ILE A 234 -10.22 -21.80 5.12
C ILE A 234 -9.74 -23.12 4.50
N VAL A 235 -9.06 -23.05 3.34
CA VAL A 235 -8.47 -24.22 2.69
C VAL A 235 -7.42 -24.87 3.58
N SER A 236 -6.56 -24.08 4.22
CA SER A 236 -5.54 -24.59 5.15
C SER A 236 -6.17 -25.28 6.37
N ALA A 237 -7.25 -24.73 6.91
CA ALA A 237 -7.97 -25.32 8.04
C ALA A 237 -8.69 -26.61 7.63
N ALA A 238 -9.26 -26.66 6.43
CA ALA A 238 -9.84 -27.88 5.87
C ALA A 238 -8.79 -28.98 5.71
N VAL A 239 -7.62 -28.65 5.14
CA VAL A 239 -6.49 -29.58 5.00
C VAL A 239 -6.01 -30.07 6.37
N MET A 240 -5.89 -29.18 7.36
CA MET A 240 -5.54 -29.55 8.73
C MET A 240 -6.58 -30.51 9.34
N GLY A 241 -7.87 -30.24 9.15
CA GLY A 241 -8.94 -31.14 9.60
C GLY A 241 -8.86 -32.53 8.96
N ILE A 242 -8.60 -32.61 7.64
CA ILE A 242 -8.46 -33.90 6.93
C ILE A 242 -7.29 -34.67 7.52
N ALA A 243 -6.19 -33.97 7.81
CA ALA A 243 -5.00 -34.52 8.41
C ALA A 243 -5.24 -35.09 9.82
N VAL A 244 -5.83 -34.30 10.72
CA VAL A 244 -6.12 -34.72 12.11
C VAL A 244 -7.10 -35.89 12.11
N CYS A 245 -8.15 -35.83 11.27
CA CYS A 245 -9.06 -36.95 11.05
C CYS A 245 -8.37 -38.18 10.48
N GLY A 246 -7.50 -38.00 9.48
CA GLY A 246 -6.74 -39.09 8.87
C GLY A 246 -5.86 -39.80 9.89
N ALA A 247 -5.11 -39.06 10.70
CA ALA A 247 -4.29 -39.62 11.77
C ALA A 247 -5.15 -40.36 12.81
N HIS A 248 -6.26 -39.75 13.25
CA HIS A 248 -7.17 -40.35 14.22
C HIS A 248 -7.80 -41.66 13.75
N TYR A 249 -8.44 -41.68 12.58
CA TYR A 249 -9.13 -42.88 12.08
C TYR A 249 -8.15 -43.98 11.64
N THR A 250 -6.93 -43.60 11.25
CA THR A 250 -5.85 -44.57 11.03
C THR A 250 -5.43 -45.21 12.36
N GLY A 251 -5.22 -44.40 13.41
CA GLY A 251 -4.83 -44.91 14.75
C GLY A 251 -5.95 -45.71 15.46
N MET A 252 -7.21 -45.53 15.06
CA MET A 252 -8.32 -46.38 15.51
C MET A 252 -8.27 -47.82 14.98
N GLN A 253 -7.32 -48.17 14.10
CA GLN A 253 -7.06 -49.56 13.71
C GLN A 253 -6.27 -50.28 14.82
N HIS A 254 -6.92 -50.55 15.95
CA HIS A 254 -6.39 -51.37 17.03
C HIS A 254 -7.29 -52.59 17.28
N VAL A 255 -6.76 -53.54 18.04
CA VAL A 255 -7.44 -54.77 18.42
C VAL A 255 -7.89 -54.66 19.88
N PHE A 256 -9.18 -54.83 20.12
CA PHE A 256 -9.73 -54.97 21.46
C PHE A 256 -9.58 -56.44 21.87
N VAL A 257 -8.81 -56.70 22.92
CA VAL A 257 -8.69 -58.04 23.49
C VAL A 257 -9.53 -58.10 24.75
N TYR A 258 -10.51 -58.99 24.76
CA TYR A 258 -11.34 -59.22 25.94
C TYR A 258 -10.63 -60.15 26.89
N ASP A 259 -10.73 -59.86 28.18
CA ASP A 259 -10.28 -60.72 29.25
C ASP A 259 -11.41 -60.87 30.26
N ALA A 260 -11.98 -62.08 30.36
CA ALA A 260 -13.07 -62.38 31.29
C ALA A 260 -12.65 -62.23 32.76
N ALA A 261 -11.35 -62.24 33.05
CA ALA A 261 -10.81 -61.98 34.38
C ALA A 261 -10.62 -60.47 34.66
N ALA A 262 -10.78 -59.59 33.67
CA ALA A 262 -10.64 -58.15 33.86
C ALA A 262 -11.80 -57.58 34.68
N SER A 263 -11.44 -56.74 35.64
CA SER A 263 -12.37 -56.06 36.54
C SER A 263 -13.41 -55.24 35.76
N ALA A 264 -14.65 -55.21 36.28
CA ALA A 264 -15.68 -54.31 35.76
C ALA A 264 -15.21 -52.84 35.81
N PRO A 265 -15.76 -51.96 34.94
CA PRO A 265 -15.41 -50.54 34.92
C PRO A 265 -15.58 -49.90 36.30
N ALA A 266 -14.65 -49.01 36.67
CA ALA A 266 -14.67 -48.32 37.95
C ALA A 266 -15.98 -47.54 38.17
N ALA A 267 -16.41 -47.40 39.43
CA ALA A 267 -17.69 -46.77 39.79
C ALA A 267 -17.80 -45.30 39.37
N ASP A 268 -16.68 -44.63 39.13
CA ASP A 268 -16.53 -43.24 38.68
C ASP A 268 -16.36 -43.10 37.15
N ALA A 269 -16.47 -44.20 36.39
CA ALA A 269 -16.27 -44.17 34.96
C ALA A 269 -17.37 -43.36 34.24
N LEU A 270 -16.95 -42.50 33.31
CA LEU A 270 -17.85 -41.61 32.58
C LEU A 270 -18.55 -42.37 31.45
N ASN A 271 -19.86 -42.16 31.29
CA ASN A 271 -20.62 -42.74 30.19
C ASN A 271 -20.18 -42.13 28.85
N LYS A 272 -19.95 -43.00 27.85
CA LYS A 272 -19.56 -42.64 26.47
C LYS A 272 -20.44 -41.54 25.87
N ASP A 273 -21.76 -41.71 25.93
CA ASP A 273 -22.72 -40.83 25.27
C ASP A 273 -22.74 -39.45 25.94
N SER A 274 -22.63 -39.42 27.28
CA SER A 274 -22.54 -38.19 28.05
C SER A 274 -21.25 -37.43 27.76
N VAL A 275 -20.09 -38.11 27.73
CA VAL A 275 -18.80 -37.49 27.38
C VAL A 275 -18.84 -36.94 25.96
N GLY A 276 -19.32 -37.73 24.99
CA GLY A 276 -19.45 -37.29 23.61
C GLY A 276 -20.30 -36.03 23.48
N LEU A 277 -21.45 -35.99 24.16
CA LEU A 277 -22.35 -34.83 24.14
C LEU A 277 -21.73 -33.60 24.80
N ILE A 278 -21.15 -33.75 26.00
CA ILE A 278 -20.51 -32.65 26.73
C ILE A 278 -19.35 -32.07 25.92
N VAL A 279 -18.49 -32.93 25.37
CA VAL A 279 -17.32 -32.52 24.59
C VAL A 279 -17.74 -31.85 23.29
N ALA A 280 -18.79 -32.33 22.61
CA ALA A 280 -19.33 -31.68 21.43
C ALA A 280 -19.82 -30.25 21.73
N TRP A 281 -20.67 -30.09 22.73
CA TRP A 281 -21.19 -28.76 23.08
C TRP A 281 -20.10 -27.83 23.61
N ALA A 282 -19.22 -28.31 24.49
CA ALA A 282 -18.10 -27.53 25.00
C ALA A 282 -17.18 -27.08 23.85
N GLY A 283 -16.81 -28.00 22.96
CA GLY A 283 -15.99 -27.70 21.79
C GLY A 283 -16.63 -26.67 20.86
N ILE A 284 -17.92 -26.83 20.53
CA ILE A 284 -18.68 -25.90 19.69
C ILE A 284 -18.72 -24.51 20.34
N ILE A 285 -19.11 -24.42 21.62
CA ILE A 285 -19.22 -23.15 22.34
C ILE A 285 -17.86 -22.46 22.42
N THR A 286 -16.79 -23.19 22.77
CA THR A 286 -15.44 -22.63 22.83
C THR A 286 -14.97 -22.12 21.47
N CYS A 287 -15.18 -22.86 20.38
CA CYS A 287 -14.87 -22.39 19.02
C CYS A 287 -15.61 -21.10 18.67
N PHE A 288 -16.93 -21.07 18.90
CA PHE A 288 -17.74 -19.89 18.59
C PHE A 288 -17.32 -18.66 19.40
N LEU A 289 -17.04 -18.81 20.69
CA LEU A 289 -16.60 -17.71 21.56
C LEU A 289 -15.24 -17.17 21.12
N LEU A 290 -14.29 -18.06 20.82
CA LEU A 290 -12.95 -17.67 20.38
C LEU A 290 -12.97 -17.06 18.99
N GLU A 291 -13.78 -17.57 18.06
CA GLU A 291 -13.93 -16.99 16.73
C GLU A 291 -14.56 -15.59 16.81
N ALA A 292 -15.65 -15.43 17.57
CA ALA A 292 -16.29 -14.13 17.79
C ALA A 292 -15.30 -13.13 18.40
N PHE A 293 -14.53 -13.55 19.41
CA PHE A 293 -13.48 -12.74 20.00
C PHE A 293 -12.40 -12.37 18.98
N GLY A 294 -11.81 -13.34 18.28
CA GLY A 294 -10.78 -13.09 17.27
C GLY A 294 -11.24 -12.16 16.14
N ALA A 295 -12.46 -12.36 15.65
CA ALA A 295 -13.07 -11.52 14.62
C ALA A 295 -13.33 -10.09 15.11
N SER A 296 -13.81 -9.93 16.35
CA SER A 296 -14.02 -8.60 16.96
C SER A 296 -12.73 -7.79 17.07
N GLN A 297 -11.62 -8.46 17.36
CA GLN A 297 -10.30 -7.84 17.52
C GLN A 297 -9.74 -7.44 16.15
N LEU A 298 -9.92 -8.28 15.13
CA LEU A 298 -9.55 -7.96 13.75
C LEU A 298 -10.36 -6.76 13.22
N LYS A 299 -11.67 -6.75 13.48
CA LYS A 299 -12.57 -5.63 13.13
C LYS A 299 -12.14 -4.34 13.82
N SER A 300 -11.79 -4.40 15.11
CA SER A 300 -11.34 -3.24 15.88
C SER A 300 -10.02 -2.68 15.35
N ALA A 301 -9.08 -3.55 14.98
CA ALA A 301 -7.83 -3.14 14.35
C ALA A 301 -8.06 -2.46 12.98
N LYS A 302 -8.97 -3.01 12.16
CA LYS A 302 -9.33 -2.43 10.86
C LYS A 302 -9.96 -1.04 11.01
N LEU A 303 -10.93 -0.91 11.91
CA LEU A 303 -11.59 0.37 12.19
C LEU A 303 -10.61 1.43 12.68
N HIS A 304 -9.64 1.06 13.52
CA HIS A 304 -8.62 1.99 13.98
C HIS A 304 -7.73 2.47 12.83
N LEU A 305 -7.32 1.55 11.95
CA LEU A 305 -6.52 1.88 10.78
C LEU A 305 -7.28 2.78 9.81
N ASP A 306 -8.54 2.48 9.50
CA ASP A 306 -9.38 3.31 8.62
C ASP A 306 -9.52 4.74 9.17
N ARG A 307 -9.64 4.89 10.50
CA ARG A 307 -9.64 6.21 11.16
C ARG A 307 -8.31 6.94 11.02
N VAL A 308 -7.19 6.26 11.25
CA VAL A 308 -5.85 6.87 11.14
C VAL A 308 -5.60 7.32 9.70
N VAL A 309 -5.92 6.48 8.70
CA VAL A 309 -5.79 6.84 7.28
C VAL A 309 -6.63 8.06 6.94
N ALA A 310 -7.89 8.10 7.39
CA ALA A 310 -8.75 9.26 7.17
C ALA A 310 -8.19 10.53 7.83
N GLN A 311 -7.62 10.41 9.03
CA GLN A 311 -6.99 11.54 9.73
C GLN A 311 -5.76 12.06 8.98
N THR A 312 -4.84 11.16 8.59
CA THR A 312 -3.63 11.54 7.83
C THR A 312 -3.98 12.17 6.48
N GLN A 313 -5.03 11.68 5.82
CA GLN A 313 -5.51 12.25 4.56
C GLN A 313 -6.06 13.68 4.75
N ASN A 314 -6.77 13.93 5.85
CA ASN A 314 -7.27 15.28 6.18
C ASN A 314 -6.13 16.24 6.49
N GLU A 315 -5.16 15.81 7.31
CA GLU A 315 -3.96 16.61 7.65
C GLU A 315 -3.16 16.97 6.38
N LEU A 316 -2.91 15.98 5.49
CA LEU A 316 -2.22 16.22 4.23
C LEU A 316 -2.98 17.22 3.33
N THR A 317 -4.31 17.11 3.29
CA THR A 317 -5.14 18.02 2.49
C THR A 317 -5.04 19.46 3.02
N GLN A 318 -5.03 19.66 4.34
CA GLN A 318 -4.85 20.98 4.96
C GLN A 318 -3.48 21.57 4.63
N THR A 319 -2.41 20.79 4.73
CA THR A 319 -1.05 21.25 4.39
C THR A 319 -0.94 21.65 2.91
N ILE A 320 -1.58 20.92 2.00
CA ILE A 320 -1.58 21.29 0.56
C ILE A 320 -2.28 22.64 0.34
N VAL A 321 -3.41 22.89 0.99
CA VAL A 321 -4.13 24.17 0.86
C VAL A 321 -3.25 25.33 1.35
N GLU A 322 -2.59 25.18 2.51
CA GLU A 322 -1.67 26.18 3.06
C GLU A 322 -0.46 26.44 2.14
N LEU A 323 0.10 25.39 1.52
CA LEU A 323 1.18 25.53 0.53
C LEU A 323 0.73 26.25 -0.75
N VAL A 324 -0.52 26.06 -1.19
CA VAL A 324 -1.06 26.77 -2.37
C VAL A 324 -1.24 28.26 -2.04
N GLU A 325 -1.75 28.59 -0.86
CA GLU A 325 -1.91 29.98 -0.40
C GLU A 325 -0.55 30.69 -0.29
N THR A 326 0.42 30.08 0.38
CA THR A 326 1.78 30.65 0.50
C THR A 326 2.48 30.82 -0.85
N ARG A 327 2.28 29.90 -1.81
CA ARG A 327 2.79 30.06 -3.18
C ARG A 327 2.16 31.25 -3.89
N ARG A 328 0.84 31.45 -3.72
CA ARG A 328 0.12 32.60 -4.27
C ARG A 328 0.63 33.92 -3.70
N ASP A 329 0.91 33.95 -2.40
CA ASP A 329 1.47 35.14 -1.73
C ASP A 329 2.90 35.44 -2.22
N LEU A 330 3.73 34.39 -2.40
CA LEU A 330 5.07 34.53 -2.94
C LEU A 330 5.06 35.05 -4.38
N ASP A 331 4.16 34.55 -5.24
CA ASP A 331 4.01 35.04 -6.60
C ASP A 331 3.54 36.51 -6.62
N THR A 332 2.69 36.91 -5.68
CA THR A 332 2.27 38.31 -5.49
C THR A 332 3.44 39.20 -5.05
N ALA A 333 4.26 38.75 -4.11
CA ALA A 333 5.45 39.48 -3.66
C ALA A 333 6.50 39.62 -4.77
N LYS A 334 6.73 38.57 -5.57
CA LYS A 334 7.60 38.63 -6.76
C LYS A 334 7.11 39.67 -7.77
N ARG A 335 5.80 39.72 -8.03
CA ARG A 335 5.18 40.74 -8.90
C ARG A 335 5.42 42.16 -8.36
N MET A 336 5.28 42.38 -7.05
CA MET A 336 5.61 43.67 -6.41
C MET A 336 7.10 44.03 -6.53
N LEU A 337 8.00 43.08 -6.33
CA LEU A 337 9.45 43.33 -6.43
C LEU A 337 9.86 43.70 -7.87
N THR A 338 9.29 43.02 -8.87
CA THR A 338 9.46 43.37 -10.29
C THR A 338 8.98 44.80 -10.54
N MET A 339 7.81 45.18 -10.00
CA MET A 339 7.30 46.54 -10.11
C MET A 339 8.24 47.59 -9.48
N ILE A 340 8.78 47.33 -8.28
CA ILE A 340 9.76 48.21 -7.62
C ILE A 340 11.01 48.37 -8.49
N ASN A 341 11.53 47.28 -9.08
CA ASN A 341 12.70 47.32 -9.94
C ASN A 341 12.44 48.09 -11.25
N VAL A 342 11.22 48.05 -11.79
CA VAL A 342 10.81 48.83 -12.97
C VAL A 342 10.56 50.31 -12.64
N LEU A 343 10.13 50.63 -11.42
CA LEU A 343 9.93 52.00 -10.95
C LEU A 343 11.26 52.71 -10.59
N ARG A 344 12.30 51.96 -10.22
CA ARG A 344 13.60 52.50 -9.79
C ARG A 344 14.25 53.46 -10.81
N PRO A 345 14.29 53.17 -12.13
CA PRO A 345 14.86 54.08 -13.14
C PRO A 345 13.99 55.30 -13.44
N LEU A 346 12.69 55.27 -13.14
CA LEU A 346 11.78 56.39 -13.37
C LEU A 346 11.98 57.53 -12.34
N HIS A 347 12.60 57.22 -11.19
CA HIS A 347 12.89 58.22 -10.16
C HIS A 347 14.10 59.11 -10.47
N SER A 348 14.94 58.72 -11.45
CA SER A 348 16.19 59.43 -11.79
C SER A 348 16.09 60.37 -13.00
N SER A 349 14.92 60.51 -13.64
CA SER A 349 14.74 61.35 -14.84
C SER A 349 13.77 62.52 -14.60
N ASP A 350 14.17 63.70 -15.05
CA ASP A 350 13.60 65.01 -14.69
C ASP A 350 12.23 65.35 -15.35
N LYS A 351 11.45 64.34 -15.77
CA LYS A 351 10.07 64.50 -16.31
C LYS A 351 9.03 64.07 -15.27
N LYS A 352 8.96 64.83 -14.18
CA LYS A 352 8.66 64.35 -12.82
C LYS A 352 7.20 64.21 -12.31
N LYS A 353 6.11 64.44 -13.08
CA LYS A 353 4.75 64.33 -12.46
C LYS A 353 3.73 63.52 -13.24
N THR A 354 3.60 63.74 -14.54
CA THR A 354 2.52 63.12 -15.33
C THR A 354 2.82 61.65 -15.67
N ALA A 355 4.06 61.33 -16.05
CA ALA A 355 4.43 59.95 -16.39
C ALA A 355 4.42 59.02 -15.17
N SER A 356 4.82 59.50 -14.00
CA SER A 356 4.84 58.70 -12.76
C SER A 356 3.45 58.41 -12.21
N SER A 357 2.49 59.34 -12.31
CA SER A 357 1.11 59.08 -11.86
C SER A 357 0.39 58.16 -12.83
N THR A 358 0.47 58.41 -14.14
CA THR A 358 -0.19 57.58 -15.16
C THR A 358 0.38 56.15 -15.21
N PHE A 359 1.68 55.99 -14.98
CA PHE A 359 2.35 54.68 -14.90
C PHE A 359 1.94 53.89 -13.66
N ALA A 360 1.91 54.53 -12.48
CA ALA A 360 1.48 53.92 -11.24
C ALA A 360 -0.01 53.49 -11.31
N THR A 361 -0.87 54.35 -11.86
CA THR A 361 -2.31 54.06 -12.01
C THR A 361 -2.57 52.91 -12.99
N CYS A 362 -1.85 52.84 -14.13
CA CYS A 362 -1.98 51.72 -15.08
C CYS A 362 -1.44 50.39 -14.50
N ALA A 363 -0.31 50.42 -13.80
CA ALA A 363 0.26 49.24 -13.17
C ALA A 363 -0.68 48.66 -12.10
N LEU A 364 -1.26 49.51 -11.24
CA LEU A 364 -2.24 49.12 -10.23
C LEU A 364 -3.52 48.52 -10.84
N LYS A 365 -4.04 49.14 -11.92
CA LYS A 365 -5.25 48.70 -12.61
C LYS A 365 -5.07 47.37 -13.35
N SER A 366 -3.88 47.14 -13.92
CA SER A 366 -3.50 45.86 -14.54
C SER A 366 -3.39 44.68 -13.56
N MET A 367 -3.31 44.98 -12.26
CA MET A 367 -3.25 44.02 -11.14
C MET A 367 -4.61 43.81 -10.44
N GLY A 368 -5.71 44.37 -10.97
CA GLY A 368 -7.06 44.20 -10.42
C GLY A 368 -7.38 45.07 -9.19
N LEU A 369 -6.49 46.01 -8.83
CA LEU A 369 -6.73 46.99 -7.78
C LEU A 369 -7.30 48.27 -8.43
N SER A 370 -8.58 48.52 -8.20
CA SER A 370 -9.29 49.67 -8.77
C SER A 370 -8.82 50.98 -8.12
N TYR A 371 -8.25 51.87 -8.93
CA TYR A 371 -8.10 53.29 -8.60
C TYR A 371 -8.85 54.12 -9.64
N ALA A 372 -9.66 55.05 -9.16
CA ALA A 372 -10.58 55.85 -9.96
C ALA A 372 -9.85 56.86 -10.85
N ASP A 373 -10.40 57.04 -12.05
CA ASP A 373 -10.19 58.13 -13.00
C ASP A 373 -8.75 58.55 -13.32
N ASP A 374 -8.21 58.00 -14.40
CA ASP A 374 -7.46 58.78 -15.39
C ASP A 374 -7.32 58.00 -16.71
N LYS A 375 -7.40 58.72 -17.84
CA LYS A 375 -7.35 58.14 -19.20
C LYS A 375 -5.97 57.51 -19.47
N VAL A 376 -5.96 56.22 -19.83
CA VAL A 376 -4.76 55.52 -20.33
C VAL A 376 -4.22 56.26 -21.57
N PRO A 377 -2.90 56.53 -21.66
CA PRO A 377 -2.33 57.30 -22.77
C PRO A 377 -2.51 56.55 -24.10
N SER A 378 -2.97 57.26 -25.13
CA SER A 378 -3.12 56.71 -26.48
C SER A 378 -1.74 56.61 -27.15
N ALA A 379 -1.16 55.41 -27.19
CA ALA A 379 -0.02 55.11 -28.07
C ALA A 379 -0.54 54.92 -29.51
N GLY A 380 0.19 55.45 -30.50
CA GLY A 380 -0.18 55.31 -31.91
C GLY A 380 0.06 53.88 -32.38
N VAL A 381 -0.99 53.17 -32.78
CA VAL A 381 -0.85 51.86 -33.42
C VAL A 381 -0.32 52.09 -34.83
N GLY A 382 1.00 51.99 -35.01
CA GLY A 382 1.65 51.89 -36.32
C GLY A 382 1.35 50.54 -36.99
N ASP A 383 2.22 50.08 -37.88
CA ASP A 383 2.10 48.73 -38.44
C ASP A 383 2.03 47.68 -37.30
N ALA A 384 1.00 46.82 -37.32
CA ALA A 384 0.74 45.82 -36.28
C ALA A 384 1.92 44.85 -36.12
N SER A 385 2.64 44.58 -37.21
CA SER A 385 3.87 43.77 -37.16
C SER A 385 5.00 44.50 -36.42
N GLU A 386 5.23 45.78 -36.72
CA GLU A 386 6.31 46.56 -36.11
C GLU A 386 6.07 46.77 -34.61
N SER A 387 4.82 47.05 -34.22
CA SER A 387 4.46 47.22 -32.81
C SER A 387 4.61 45.93 -32.00
N LEU A 388 4.20 44.77 -32.54
CA LEU A 388 4.36 43.48 -31.85
C LEU A 388 5.84 43.12 -31.69
N HIS A 389 6.68 43.42 -32.69
CA HIS A 389 8.12 43.24 -32.59
C HIS A 389 8.74 44.10 -31.48
N LYS A 390 8.29 45.36 -31.30
CA LYS A 390 8.71 46.21 -30.19
C LYS A 390 8.29 45.64 -28.84
N VAL A 391 7.05 45.17 -28.73
CA VAL A 391 6.53 44.52 -27.52
C VAL A 391 7.34 43.26 -27.17
N LEU A 392 7.65 42.42 -28.15
CA LEU A 392 8.44 41.20 -27.97
C LEU A 392 9.91 41.46 -27.58
N ALA A 393 10.43 42.65 -27.88
CA ALA A 393 11.78 43.07 -27.54
C ALA A 393 11.89 43.71 -26.14
N HIS A 394 10.78 44.19 -25.56
CA HIS A 394 10.79 44.89 -24.28
C HIS A 394 10.42 43.94 -23.12
N PRO A 395 11.33 43.69 -22.15
CA PRO A 395 11.17 42.61 -21.17
C PRO A 395 9.92 42.73 -20.29
N VAL A 396 9.49 43.96 -19.97
CA VAL A 396 8.25 44.21 -19.21
C VAL A 396 7.00 44.11 -20.08
N ALA A 397 7.11 44.47 -21.37
CA ALA A 397 5.96 44.47 -22.28
C ALA A 397 5.60 43.04 -22.68
N VAL A 398 6.61 42.18 -22.82
CA VAL A 398 6.45 40.72 -22.97
C VAL A 398 5.66 40.12 -21.82
N GLU A 399 5.95 40.51 -20.58
CA GLU A 399 5.29 39.94 -19.41
C GLU A 399 3.83 40.39 -19.31
N LEU A 400 3.52 41.64 -19.69
CA LEU A 400 2.15 42.13 -19.81
C LEU A 400 1.37 41.44 -20.93
N LEU A 401 2.03 41.12 -22.05
CA LEU A 401 1.44 40.34 -23.13
C LEU A 401 1.14 38.90 -22.70
N LYS A 402 1.97 38.30 -21.84
CA LYS A 402 1.72 36.97 -21.27
C LYS A 402 0.63 36.98 -20.19
N ASP A 403 0.58 38.00 -19.34
CA ASP A 403 -0.38 38.11 -18.22
C ASP A 403 -1.80 38.56 -18.67
N GLN A 404 -2.03 38.75 -19.98
CA GLN A 404 -3.37 38.93 -20.54
C GLN A 404 -4.28 37.75 -20.21
N GLN A 405 -5.05 37.90 -19.14
CA GLN A 405 -6.15 37.00 -18.78
C GLN A 405 -7.42 37.29 -19.61
N VAL A 406 -7.28 37.47 -20.92
CA VAL A 406 -8.42 37.57 -21.80
C VAL A 406 -8.81 36.17 -22.25
N GLN A 407 -10.08 35.80 -22.07
CA GLN A 407 -10.63 34.53 -22.57
C GLN A 407 -10.27 34.35 -24.05
N GLY A 408 -9.42 33.38 -24.37
CA GLY A 408 -9.05 33.02 -25.74
C GLY A 408 -7.59 33.28 -26.14
N PHE A 409 -6.80 34.02 -25.35
CA PHE A 409 -5.39 34.28 -25.68
C PHE A 409 -4.51 33.03 -25.47
N ARG A 410 -3.89 32.53 -26.55
CA ARG A 410 -3.01 31.35 -26.50
C ARG A 410 -1.55 31.74 -26.21
N GLN A 411 -1.14 31.55 -24.95
CA GLN A 411 0.22 31.87 -24.49
C GLN A 411 1.32 31.07 -25.18
N GLU A 412 0.98 29.90 -25.74
CA GLU A 412 1.89 28.98 -26.40
C GLU A 412 2.58 29.64 -27.61
N GLY A 413 1.84 30.43 -28.39
CA GLY A 413 2.38 31.15 -29.55
C GLY A 413 3.42 32.21 -29.16
N VAL A 414 3.16 32.98 -28.10
CA VAL A 414 4.09 34.02 -27.60
C VAL A 414 5.37 33.37 -27.05
N MET A 415 5.23 32.27 -26.29
CA MET A 415 6.36 31.51 -25.76
C MET A 415 7.23 30.92 -26.87
N PHE A 416 6.61 30.43 -27.94
CA PHE A 416 7.32 29.95 -29.12
C PHE A 416 8.11 31.08 -29.82
N LEU A 417 7.51 32.25 -30.05
CA LEU A 417 8.21 33.39 -30.67
C LEU A 417 9.42 33.84 -29.84
N LEU A 418 9.28 33.89 -28.50
CA LEU A 418 10.40 34.22 -27.60
C LEU A 418 11.52 33.18 -27.66
N ALA A 419 11.17 31.89 -27.69
CA ALA A 419 12.15 30.82 -27.80
C ALA A 419 12.92 30.85 -29.13
N VAL A 420 12.24 31.20 -30.23
CA VAL A 420 12.89 31.40 -31.53
C VAL A 420 13.77 32.66 -31.53
N ASN A 421 13.36 33.76 -30.89
CA ASN A 421 14.20 34.96 -30.75
C ASN A 421 15.45 34.71 -29.89
N LEU A 422 15.34 33.86 -28.87
CA LEU A 422 16.50 33.36 -28.13
C LEU A 422 17.41 32.51 -29.02
N LEU A 423 16.87 31.68 -29.90
CA LEU A 423 17.66 30.92 -30.86
C LEU A 423 18.37 31.83 -31.87
N THR A 424 17.69 32.84 -32.41
CA THR A 424 18.26 33.78 -33.40
C THR A 424 19.31 34.72 -32.82
N SER A 425 19.26 34.99 -31.52
CA SER A 425 20.29 35.76 -30.80
C SER A 425 21.53 34.94 -30.43
N THR A 426 21.52 33.60 -30.55
CA THR A 426 22.72 32.78 -30.34
C THR A 426 23.76 32.99 -31.45
N LYS A 427 25.06 33.09 -31.07
CA LYS A 427 26.14 33.24 -32.05
C LYS A 427 26.26 31.96 -32.92
N PRO A 428 26.43 32.07 -34.25
CA PRO A 428 26.47 30.91 -35.16
C PRO A 428 27.56 29.87 -34.87
N ARG A 429 28.60 30.24 -34.09
CA ARG A 429 29.72 29.37 -33.72
C ARG A 429 29.40 28.40 -32.57
N ASP A 430 28.33 28.63 -31.81
CA ASP A 430 27.99 27.81 -30.64
C ASP A 430 27.04 26.66 -31.00
N GLN A 431 27.53 25.72 -31.81
CA GLN A 431 26.74 24.58 -32.32
C GLN A 431 26.09 23.75 -31.21
N LYS A 432 26.70 23.70 -30.02
CA LYS A 432 26.18 22.93 -28.87
C LYS A 432 24.91 23.60 -28.30
N MET A 433 24.94 24.92 -28.11
CA MET A 433 23.80 25.68 -27.63
C MET A 433 22.66 25.70 -28.65
N THR A 434 22.96 25.92 -29.94
CA THR A 434 21.96 25.87 -31.02
C THR A 434 21.27 24.50 -31.06
N LYS A 435 22.03 23.39 -31.00
CA LYS A 435 21.47 22.04 -31.00
C LYS A 435 20.60 21.77 -29.77
N SER A 436 21.03 22.20 -28.58
CA SER A 436 20.26 22.02 -27.36
C SER A 436 18.95 22.81 -27.38
N LEU A 437 18.99 24.07 -27.83
CA LEU A 437 17.83 24.94 -27.85
C LEU A 437 16.83 24.52 -28.93
N THR A 438 17.30 24.13 -30.12
CA THR A 438 16.45 23.54 -31.17
C THR A 438 15.75 22.27 -30.68
N SER A 439 16.44 21.39 -29.95
CA SER A 439 15.83 20.16 -29.41
C SER A 439 14.75 20.46 -28.38
N LYS A 440 14.96 21.46 -27.50
CA LYS A 440 13.96 21.87 -26.51
C LYS A 440 12.72 22.48 -27.18
N ILE A 441 12.93 23.38 -28.14
CA ILE A 441 11.82 24.01 -28.89
C ILE A 441 10.98 22.95 -29.62
N MET A 442 11.62 21.94 -30.20
CA MET A 442 10.89 20.84 -30.86
C MET A 442 10.01 20.05 -29.88
N GLN A 443 10.54 19.68 -28.71
CA GLN A 443 9.83 18.87 -27.70
C GLN A 443 8.70 19.64 -27.00
N GLU A 444 8.87 20.95 -26.84
CA GLU A 444 7.93 21.77 -26.07
C GLU A 444 6.78 22.33 -26.92
N PHE A 445 7.02 22.59 -28.21
CA PHE A 445 6.04 23.28 -29.07
C PHE A 445 5.62 22.53 -30.35
N ILE A 446 6.45 21.63 -30.92
CA ILE A 446 6.24 21.10 -32.29
C ILE A 446 5.79 19.63 -32.32
N VAL A 447 6.29 18.80 -31.42
CA VAL A 447 5.94 17.37 -31.35
C VAL A 447 4.45 17.20 -31.01
N GLU A 448 3.80 16.21 -31.60
CA GLU A 448 2.39 15.91 -31.35
C GLU A 448 2.18 15.50 -29.89
N GLY A 449 1.28 16.18 -29.16
CA GLY A 449 1.09 15.99 -27.72
C GLY A 449 2.13 16.72 -26.85
N ALA A 450 2.85 17.69 -27.40
CA ALA A 450 3.74 18.56 -26.64
C ALA A 450 2.95 19.41 -25.62
N PRO A 451 3.56 19.75 -24.46
CA PRO A 451 2.88 20.48 -23.39
C PRO A 451 2.36 21.86 -23.83
N HIS A 452 3.03 22.52 -24.79
CA HIS A 452 2.64 23.82 -25.35
C HIS A 452 2.55 23.75 -26.89
N GLU A 453 1.82 22.77 -27.42
CA GLU A 453 1.71 22.52 -28.86
C GLU A 453 1.18 23.75 -29.63
N ILE A 454 1.95 24.23 -30.62
CA ILE A 454 1.53 25.34 -31.49
C ILE A 454 0.71 24.84 -32.68
N ASN A 455 -0.27 25.66 -33.08
CA ASN A 455 -1.16 25.38 -34.20
C ASN A 455 -0.48 25.70 -35.54
N ILE A 456 0.21 24.72 -36.13
CA ILE A 456 0.87 24.81 -37.44
C ILE A 456 0.38 23.70 -38.37
N SER A 457 0.44 23.92 -39.68
CA SER A 457 0.02 22.89 -40.64
C SER A 457 0.84 21.60 -40.53
N MET A 458 0.19 20.44 -40.75
CA MET A 458 0.88 19.14 -40.71
C MET A 458 2.05 19.06 -41.71
N SER A 459 1.93 19.73 -42.85
CA SER A 459 2.99 19.81 -43.87
C SER A 459 4.24 20.57 -43.38
N GLN A 460 4.09 21.56 -42.50
CA GLN A 460 5.20 22.28 -41.89
C GLN A 460 5.81 21.50 -40.74
N ARG A 461 5.00 20.80 -39.94
CA ARG A 461 5.48 19.93 -38.86
C ARG A 461 6.45 18.87 -39.39
N ILE A 462 6.09 18.21 -40.49
CA ILE A 462 6.95 17.22 -41.16
C ILE A 462 8.26 17.86 -41.65
N ARG A 463 8.18 19.05 -42.28
CA ARG A 463 9.37 19.79 -42.74
C ARG A 463 10.30 20.20 -41.60
N LEU A 464 9.76 20.62 -40.46
CA LEU A 464 10.55 20.95 -39.27
C LEU A 464 11.20 19.71 -38.64
N GLN A 465 10.50 18.58 -38.61
CA GLN A 465 11.07 17.30 -38.16
C GLN A 465 12.23 16.85 -39.06
N GLU A 466 12.11 17.01 -40.38
CA GLU A 466 13.22 16.71 -41.30
C GLU A 466 14.40 17.67 -41.12
N ARG A 467 14.14 18.98 -41.02
CA ARG A 467 15.16 20.00 -40.78
C ARG A 467 15.86 19.84 -39.43
N SER A 468 15.17 19.30 -38.40
CA SER A 468 15.74 19.04 -37.07
C SER A 468 17.00 18.16 -37.09
N LYS A 469 17.16 17.33 -38.13
CA LYS A 469 18.36 16.49 -38.33
C LYS A 469 19.64 17.31 -38.56
N LYS A 470 19.52 18.55 -39.06
CA LYS A 470 20.62 19.51 -39.23
C LYS A 470 20.21 20.87 -38.64
N PRO A 471 20.43 21.08 -37.32
CA PRO A 471 19.99 22.29 -36.61
C PRO A 471 20.62 23.55 -37.19
N SER A 472 19.78 24.56 -37.45
CA SER A 472 20.21 25.88 -37.92
C SER A 472 19.41 26.97 -37.22
N VAL A 473 20.03 28.14 -37.06
CA VAL A 473 19.44 29.29 -36.37
C VAL A 473 18.16 29.79 -37.04
N ARG A 474 18.03 29.60 -38.36
CA ARG A 474 16.87 30.01 -39.17
C ARG A 474 15.84 28.91 -39.41
N MET A 475 15.98 27.76 -38.76
CA MET A 475 15.10 26.59 -38.97
C MET A 475 13.61 26.92 -38.82
N PHE A 476 13.28 27.74 -37.82
CA PHE A 476 11.90 28.08 -37.46
C PHE A 476 11.37 29.34 -38.15
N ALA A 477 12.10 29.94 -39.10
CA ALA A 477 11.70 31.23 -39.68
C ALA A 477 10.30 31.20 -40.35
N GLU A 478 9.98 30.11 -41.07
CA GLU A 478 8.66 29.92 -41.69
C GLU A 478 7.54 29.76 -40.64
N ALA A 479 7.78 28.96 -39.60
CA ALA A 479 6.81 28.77 -38.52
C ALA A 479 6.66 30.01 -37.63
N TYR A 480 7.74 30.77 -37.45
CA TYR A 480 7.74 32.05 -36.73
C TYR A 480 6.82 33.05 -37.43
N ASP A 481 6.94 33.22 -38.75
CA ASP A 481 6.09 34.13 -39.52
C ASP A 481 4.60 33.70 -39.51
N GLU A 482 4.32 32.39 -39.58
CA GLU A 482 2.95 31.88 -39.48
C GLU A 482 2.33 32.13 -38.10
N VAL A 483 3.04 31.80 -37.02
CA VAL A 483 2.58 32.05 -35.65
C VAL A 483 2.43 33.56 -35.39
N LEU A 484 3.37 34.36 -35.88
CA LEU A 484 3.31 35.82 -35.77
C LEU A 484 2.05 36.37 -36.46
N ARG A 485 1.74 35.91 -37.67
CA ARG A 485 0.51 36.31 -38.38
C ARG A 485 -0.75 35.88 -37.65
N LEU A 486 -0.77 34.67 -37.08
CA LEU A 486 -1.91 34.18 -36.30
C LEU A 486 -2.16 35.04 -35.06
N ILE A 487 -1.10 35.43 -34.35
CA ILE A 487 -1.19 36.31 -33.19
C ILE A 487 -1.68 37.70 -33.62
N ILE A 488 -1.11 38.28 -34.68
CA ILE A 488 -1.52 39.60 -35.21
C ILE A 488 -3.01 39.61 -35.58
N HIS A 489 -3.48 38.57 -36.26
CA HIS A 489 -4.85 38.53 -36.80
C HIS A 489 -5.91 38.18 -35.74
N ASN A 490 -5.61 37.34 -34.77
CA ASN A 490 -6.62 36.81 -33.85
C ASN A 490 -6.58 37.47 -32.46
N ASP A 491 -5.40 37.77 -31.95
CA ASP A 491 -5.19 38.01 -30.52
C ASP A 491 -4.66 39.43 -30.24
N TYR A 492 -3.84 39.97 -31.14
CA TYR A 492 -3.07 41.20 -30.91
C TYR A 492 -3.90 42.48 -30.96
N ALA A 493 -4.96 42.53 -31.76
CA ALA A 493 -5.87 43.69 -31.79
C ALA A 493 -6.57 43.88 -30.43
N GLY A 494 -7.08 42.80 -29.85
CA GLY A 494 -7.69 42.83 -28.50
C GLY A 494 -6.69 43.22 -27.42
N PHE A 495 -5.43 42.80 -27.54
CA PHE A 495 -4.35 43.26 -26.66
C PHE A 495 -4.14 44.77 -26.79
N CYS A 496 -3.96 45.30 -28.00
CA CYS A 496 -3.72 46.73 -28.24
C CYS A 496 -4.85 47.63 -27.71
N ASP A 497 -6.09 47.13 -27.75
CA ASP A 497 -7.25 47.84 -27.22
C ASP A 497 -7.38 47.77 -25.69
N SER A 498 -6.72 46.81 -25.04
CA SER A 498 -6.75 46.65 -23.59
C SER A 498 -5.90 47.70 -22.87
N ASP A 499 -6.27 48.01 -21.61
CA ASP A 499 -5.49 48.90 -20.75
C ASP A 499 -4.04 48.41 -20.60
N GLN A 500 -3.83 47.09 -20.54
CA GLN A 500 -2.50 46.47 -20.47
C GLN A 500 -1.69 46.67 -21.76
N GLY A 501 -2.30 46.51 -22.94
CA GLY A 501 -1.58 46.65 -24.21
C GLY A 501 -1.27 48.09 -24.58
N ARG A 502 -2.16 49.04 -24.29
CA ARG A 502 -1.86 50.48 -24.44
C ARG A 502 -0.67 50.90 -23.57
N PHE A 503 -0.61 50.38 -22.35
CA PHE A 503 0.51 50.60 -21.44
C PHE A 503 1.81 49.94 -21.93
N ALA A 504 1.74 48.72 -22.46
CA ALA A 504 2.87 48.02 -23.05
C ALA A 504 3.45 48.76 -24.28
N LEU A 505 2.59 49.31 -25.14
CA LEU A 505 3.00 50.12 -26.29
C LEU A 505 3.63 51.45 -25.84
N TRP A 506 3.02 52.13 -24.87
CA TRP A 506 3.61 53.33 -24.28
C TRP A 506 4.99 53.08 -23.68
N LEU A 507 5.17 51.94 -22.99
CA LEU A 507 6.46 51.49 -22.46
C LEU A 507 7.51 51.36 -23.57
N CYS A 508 7.16 50.69 -24.67
CA CYS A 508 8.07 50.50 -25.80
C CYS A 508 8.50 51.82 -26.45
N ASP A 509 7.60 52.81 -26.52
CA ASP A 509 7.88 54.11 -27.14
C ASP A 509 8.67 55.06 -26.24
N ASN A 510 8.57 54.91 -24.91
CA ASN A 510 9.09 55.88 -23.94
C ASN A 510 10.21 55.35 -23.04
N VAL A 511 10.43 54.04 -22.97
CA VAL A 511 11.44 53.41 -22.10
C VAL A 511 12.37 52.56 -22.96
N ASN A 512 13.60 53.05 -23.15
CA ASN A 512 14.58 52.41 -24.02
C ASN A 512 15.47 51.45 -23.22
N PHE A 513 15.29 50.14 -23.40
CA PHE A 513 16.10 49.10 -22.72
C PHE A 513 17.37 48.69 -23.49
N GLY A 514 17.81 49.48 -24.48
CA GLY A 514 18.93 49.11 -25.36
C GLY A 514 19.87 50.26 -25.72
N ALA A 515 20.87 50.52 -24.88
CA ALA A 515 22.18 50.98 -25.31
C ALA A 515 23.24 50.27 -24.45
N HIS A 516 24.25 49.69 -25.09
CA HIS A 516 25.43 49.15 -24.41
C HIS A 516 25.95 50.15 -23.37
N HIS A 517 25.96 49.77 -22.09
CA HIS A 517 26.76 50.49 -21.11
C HIS A 517 28.23 50.23 -21.44
N GLU A 518 28.88 51.22 -22.05
CA GLU A 518 30.31 51.43 -21.89
C GLU A 518 30.65 51.47 -20.41
N GLU A 519 31.77 50.83 -20.10
CA GLU A 519 32.41 50.70 -18.80
C GLU A 519 32.69 52.10 -18.21
N GLN A 520 31.83 52.55 -17.28
CA GLN A 520 32.16 53.62 -16.35
C GLN A 520 32.03 53.10 -14.94
N GLN A 521 33.14 53.16 -14.20
CA GLN A 521 33.28 52.74 -12.81
C GLN A 521 32.15 53.26 -11.93
N PRO A 522 31.64 52.46 -10.97
CA PRO A 522 30.66 52.95 -10.02
C PRO A 522 31.30 54.01 -9.09
N PRO A 523 30.60 55.11 -8.77
CA PRO A 523 31.03 56.00 -7.70
C PRO A 523 30.83 55.28 -6.34
N PRO A 524 31.65 55.60 -5.32
CA PRO A 524 31.55 54.94 -4.03
C PRO A 524 30.31 55.47 -3.31
N VAL A 525 29.48 54.57 -2.78
CA VAL A 525 28.40 54.92 -1.86
C VAL A 525 28.58 54.11 -0.59
N SER A 526 28.83 54.86 0.48
CA SER A 526 28.89 54.42 1.87
C SER A 526 27.49 54.16 2.45
N ASP A 527 27.49 53.44 3.58
CA ASP A 527 26.44 53.41 4.62
C ASP A 527 25.37 52.29 4.56
N THR A 528 25.87 51.07 4.82
CA THR A 528 25.53 50.10 5.91
C THR A 528 24.13 49.89 6.50
N ASP A 529 23.07 50.65 6.23
CA ASP A 529 21.80 50.48 7.00
C ASP A 529 20.70 49.65 6.30
N SER A 530 20.89 49.28 5.03
CA SER A 530 19.90 48.51 4.24
C SER A 530 20.19 47.01 4.13
N ILE A 531 21.35 46.56 4.64
CA ILE A 531 21.81 45.16 4.52
C ILE A 531 21.39 44.32 5.74
N SER A 532 21.28 44.94 6.93
CA SER A 532 20.91 44.24 8.18
C SER A 532 19.49 43.67 8.15
N SER A 533 18.54 44.36 7.53
CA SER A 533 17.13 43.94 7.44
C SER A 533 16.89 42.83 6.41
N LEU A 534 17.76 42.67 5.41
CA LEU A 534 17.69 41.58 4.43
C LEU A 534 18.37 40.29 4.93
N GLU A 535 19.44 40.40 5.72
CA GLU A 535 20.07 39.23 6.36
C GLU A 535 19.20 38.64 7.47
N GLU A 536 18.45 39.46 8.22
CA GLU A 536 17.54 38.99 9.27
C GLU A 536 16.30 38.25 8.70
N LEU A 537 15.79 38.70 7.54
CA LEU A 537 14.71 38.05 6.77
C LEU A 537 15.18 36.77 6.05
N ALA A 538 16.41 36.75 5.54
CA ALA A 538 17.01 35.55 4.95
C ALA A 538 17.33 34.47 6.01
N GLY A 539 17.76 34.89 7.21
CA GLY A 539 18.03 34.00 8.34
C GLY A 539 16.77 33.32 8.89
N THR A 540 15.65 34.05 8.98
CA THR A 540 14.36 33.47 9.43
C THR A 540 13.75 32.53 8.38
N ALA A 541 13.97 32.78 7.09
CA ALA A 541 13.54 31.87 6.02
C ALA A 541 14.38 30.58 5.99
N SER A 542 15.71 30.68 6.16
CA SER A 542 16.61 29.51 6.20
C SER A 542 16.31 28.60 7.38
N HIS A 543 16.04 29.15 8.56
CA HIS A 543 15.75 28.37 9.77
C HIS A 543 14.38 27.65 9.70
N LYS A 544 13.40 28.20 8.95
CA LYS A 544 12.10 27.52 8.72
C LYS A 544 12.19 26.40 7.68
N MET A 545 13.13 26.48 6.72
CA MET A 545 13.33 25.44 5.71
C MET A 545 14.05 24.21 6.27
N ASP A 546 14.97 24.36 7.22
CA ASP A 546 15.65 23.23 7.89
C ASP A 546 14.69 22.40 8.78
N VAL A 547 13.69 23.05 9.39
CA VAL A 547 12.68 22.37 10.23
C VAL A 547 11.73 21.49 9.41
N LEU A 548 11.62 21.73 8.09
CA LEU A 548 10.75 20.97 7.18
C LEU A 548 11.49 19.86 6.40
N GLY A 549 12.78 19.64 6.66
CA GLY A 549 13.52 18.47 6.16
C GLY A 549 13.65 18.35 4.63
N MET A 550 13.36 19.40 3.88
CA MET A 550 13.55 19.44 2.43
C MET A 550 14.91 20.06 2.12
N THR A 551 15.92 19.22 1.96
CA THR A 551 17.19 19.61 1.31
C THR A 551 17.07 19.35 -0.20
N MET A 552 17.50 20.32 -1.01
CA MET A 552 17.66 20.16 -2.47
C MET A 552 18.79 19.18 -2.79
#